data_AF-A0A2T6C9R4-F1
#
_entry.id   AF-A0A2T6C9R4-F1
#
_cell.length_a   1.000
_cell.length_b   1.000
_cell.length_c   1.000
_cell.angle_alpha   90.00
_cell.angle_beta   90.00
_cell.angle_gamma   90.00
#
_symmetry.space_group_name_H-M   'P 1'
#
loop_
_entity.id
_entity.type
_entity.pdbx_description
1 polymer ?
#
loop_
_entity_poly.entity_id
_entity_poly.type
_entity_poly.pdbx_seq_one_letter_code
_entity_poly.pdbx_strand_id
1 'polypeptide(L)'
;MPATAGRNDPCPCGSGKKYKKCCERVVAIQSAEQAREERERKIKSRLVTELNDWFERVCTREIDEEWSIRFKEFLHLPVDKPIPSSFAYTYRFWLLFDAPCYCGQRPVDFWRKRVRKRSSDVERLMDELSGVHLGCYEVTDIQGDEIRLRSLTEDREFPVKLSEPIQKGMLMIARLSRLVNGYELFGPYTSFGVEMRGEILMYLKNQVQKEGNLKREYWQQNGLQVLGWLMERAREREQAEKLTEETGPEMLSESEPASPGEEETPVIAAGTGLFRIPRVPEEEAVLPEVVGQQLNLFLEKHVARFQTKTRELYRESLALLKEYIAGYFGKGFTWSLLNERVLSHYFGVWYVDSGKGGPVKSRIFLNTSKELFRWIREEAICDIYPDFVPVYKECIRMLPLSFEAARWFRENESSMESESPTVEGTFKLAVSAAGVSLEAGGQWVPLQVNVRGLPPAWTDSRFWVNGTFSVTLRGARLIGVEAVYPSLEIMEEQPV
;
A
#
# COMPACT_ATOMS: atom_id res chain seq x y z
N MET A 1 -15.82 -2.10 27.84
CA MET A 1 -16.19 -2.04 29.28
C MET A 1 -15.05 -2.60 30.13
N PRO A 2 -14.93 -2.32 31.45
CA PRO A 2 -14.95 -1.00 32.10
C PRO A 2 -13.86 -0.87 33.21
N ALA A 3 -13.80 0.32 33.84
CA ALA A 3 -13.05 0.70 35.05
C ALA A 3 -11.51 0.72 34.95
N THR A 4 -10.94 1.92 35.16
CA THR A 4 -9.53 2.08 35.56
C THR A 4 -9.36 1.47 36.95
N ALA A 5 -9.21 0.15 37.01
CA ALA A 5 -8.84 -0.55 38.23
C ALA A 5 -7.51 0.04 38.72
N GLY A 6 -7.51 0.55 39.94
CA GLY A 6 -6.30 1.02 40.61
C GLY A 6 -5.27 -0.11 40.64
N ARG A 7 -3.98 0.26 40.66
CA ARG A 7 -2.85 -0.68 40.57
C ARG A 7 -2.93 -1.89 41.52
N ASN A 8 -3.61 -1.74 42.66
CA ASN A 8 -3.79 -2.78 43.68
C ASN A 8 -5.15 -3.50 43.64
N ASP A 9 -6.09 -3.08 42.79
CA ASP A 9 -7.44 -3.62 42.70
C ASP A 9 -7.45 -4.99 42.00
N PRO A 10 -8.48 -5.84 42.20
CA PRO A 10 -8.64 -7.08 41.45
C PRO A 10 -8.63 -6.81 39.93
N CYS A 11 -7.89 -7.60 39.14
CA CYS A 11 -7.81 -7.36 37.69
C CYS A 11 -9.21 -7.59 37.05
N PRO A 12 -9.69 -6.66 36.20
CA PRO A 12 -10.96 -6.79 35.49
C PRO A 12 -11.04 -7.98 34.52
N CYS A 13 -9.94 -8.70 34.26
CA CYS A 13 -9.97 -9.93 33.46
C CYS A 13 -10.60 -11.14 34.19
N GLY A 14 -11.05 -10.98 35.44
CA GLY A 14 -11.69 -12.05 36.22
C GLY A 14 -10.71 -13.04 36.84
N SER A 15 -9.40 -12.81 36.78
CA SER A 15 -8.38 -13.73 37.34
C SER A 15 -8.29 -13.77 38.86
N GLY A 16 -8.96 -12.85 39.58
CA GLY A 16 -8.87 -12.70 41.04
C GLY A 16 -7.54 -12.14 41.56
N LYS A 17 -6.54 -11.90 40.71
CA LYS A 17 -5.22 -11.34 41.08
C LYS A 17 -5.25 -9.80 41.05
N LYS A 18 -4.40 -9.13 41.85
CA LYS A 18 -4.21 -7.66 41.78
C LYS A 18 -3.76 -7.24 40.38
N TYR A 19 -4.27 -6.12 39.84
CA TYR A 19 -4.00 -5.62 38.48
C TYR A 19 -2.49 -5.56 38.17
N LYS A 20 -1.67 -5.04 39.09
CA LYS A 20 -0.19 -5.00 38.97
C LYS A 20 0.55 -6.33 38.91
N LYS A 21 -0.11 -7.41 39.32
CA LYS A 21 0.42 -8.78 39.27
C LYS A 21 -0.21 -9.59 38.13
N CYS A 22 -1.09 -8.98 37.34
CA CYS A 22 -1.82 -9.64 36.27
C CYS A 22 -1.70 -8.80 34.99
N CYS A 23 -2.78 -8.15 34.59
CA CYS A 23 -2.95 -7.54 33.28
C CYS A 23 -1.98 -6.37 33.02
N GLU A 24 -1.58 -5.61 34.06
CA GLU A 24 -0.55 -4.56 33.91
C GLU A 24 0.81 -5.15 33.48
N ARG A 25 1.19 -6.32 34.01
CA ARG A 25 2.41 -7.01 33.59
C ARG A 25 2.28 -7.55 32.17
N VAL A 26 1.12 -8.09 31.80
CA VAL A 26 0.87 -8.58 30.43
C VAL A 26 0.99 -7.43 29.43
N VAL A 27 0.39 -6.27 29.71
CA VAL A 27 0.51 -5.07 28.88
C VAL A 27 1.95 -4.55 28.83
N ALA A 28 2.68 -4.55 29.95
CA ALA A 28 4.09 -4.15 29.99
C ALA A 28 4.99 -5.13 29.20
N ILE A 29 4.70 -6.43 29.21
CA ILE A 29 5.39 -7.45 28.41
C ILE A 29 5.11 -7.25 26.92
N GLN A 30 3.84 -7.09 26.53
CA GLN A 30 3.46 -6.83 25.13
C GLN A 30 4.10 -5.54 24.58
N SER A 31 4.10 -4.47 25.36
CA SER A 31 4.76 -3.21 24.98
C SER A 31 6.29 -3.37 24.86
N ALA A 32 6.92 -4.15 25.75
CA ALA A 32 8.35 -4.46 25.68
C ALA A 32 8.69 -5.37 24.49
N GLU A 33 7.82 -6.32 24.14
CA GLU A 33 7.96 -7.18 22.96
C GLU A 33 7.87 -6.35 21.67
N GLN A 34 6.85 -5.50 21.53
CA GLN A 34 6.73 -4.58 20.40
C GLN A 34 7.96 -3.67 20.25
N ALA A 35 8.48 -3.14 21.36
CA ALA A 35 9.70 -2.32 21.34
C ALA A 35 10.95 -3.11 20.92
N ARG A 36 11.02 -4.41 21.24
CA ARG A 36 12.09 -5.31 20.78
C ARG A 36 11.95 -5.65 19.30
N GLU A 37 10.73 -5.99 18.85
CA GLU A 37 10.41 -6.23 17.44
C GLU A 37 10.82 -5.03 16.57
N GLU A 38 10.42 -3.82 16.97
CA GLU A 38 10.77 -2.58 16.25
C GLU A 38 12.28 -2.32 16.22
N ARG A 39 12.99 -2.64 17.30
CA ARG A 39 14.46 -2.52 17.35
C ARG A 39 15.12 -3.52 16.39
N GLU A 40 14.67 -4.77 16.38
CA GLU A 40 15.18 -5.79 15.45
C GLU A 40 14.92 -5.39 14.00
N ARG A 41 13.71 -4.90 13.67
CA ARG A 41 13.38 -4.40 12.32
C ARG A 41 14.31 -3.27 11.88
N LYS A 42 14.57 -2.29 12.74
CA LYS A 42 15.50 -1.19 12.43
C LYS A 42 16.92 -1.69 12.17
N ILE A 43 17.39 -2.65 12.97
CA ILE A 43 18.73 -3.23 12.76
C ILE A 43 18.77 -4.02 11.45
N LYS A 44 17.78 -4.88 11.17
CA LYS A 44 17.70 -5.62 9.91
C LYS A 44 17.63 -4.68 8.71
N SER A 45 16.78 -3.66 8.73
CA SER A 45 16.65 -2.68 7.65
C SER A 45 18.00 -2.04 7.34
N ARG A 46 18.73 -1.61 8.38
CA ARG A 46 20.09 -1.09 8.24
C ARG A 46 21.06 -2.12 7.64
N LEU A 47 21.02 -3.38 8.09
CA LEU A 47 21.89 -4.44 7.57
C LEU A 47 21.60 -4.73 6.09
N VAL A 48 20.32 -4.69 5.67
CA VAL A 48 19.92 -4.85 4.27
C VAL A 48 20.45 -3.69 3.42
N THR A 49 20.37 -2.46 3.91
CA THR A 49 20.98 -1.30 3.24
C THR A 49 22.49 -1.47 3.12
N GLU A 50 23.19 -1.86 4.20
CA GLU A 50 24.64 -2.10 4.17
C GLU A 50 25.02 -3.24 3.19
N LEU A 51 24.22 -4.31 3.11
CA LEU A 51 24.40 -5.39 2.15
C LEU A 51 24.18 -4.90 0.71
N ASN A 52 23.12 -4.12 0.48
CA ASN A 52 22.79 -3.55 -0.82
C ASN A 52 23.91 -2.64 -1.33
N ASP A 53 24.34 -1.68 -0.50
CA ASP A 53 25.39 -0.71 -0.82
C ASP A 53 26.74 -1.40 -1.08
N TRP A 54 27.04 -2.45 -0.30
CA TRP A 54 28.22 -3.26 -0.55
C TRP A 54 28.13 -3.96 -1.90
N PHE A 55 26.99 -4.61 -2.18
CA PHE A 55 26.83 -5.36 -3.41
C PHE A 55 26.85 -4.44 -4.64
N GLU A 56 26.24 -3.25 -4.58
CA GLU A 56 26.31 -2.27 -5.67
C GLU A 56 27.75 -1.88 -6.05
N ARG A 57 28.67 -1.85 -5.08
CA ARG A 57 30.09 -1.53 -5.35
C ARG A 57 30.87 -2.68 -5.98
N VAL A 58 30.41 -3.92 -5.80
CA VAL A 58 31.10 -5.12 -6.29
C VAL A 58 30.37 -5.80 -7.45
N CYS A 59 29.12 -5.45 -7.70
CA CYS A 59 28.30 -5.95 -8.80
C CYS A 59 28.82 -5.32 -10.09
N THR A 60 29.52 -6.11 -10.89
CA THR A 60 29.97 -5.65 -12.20
C THR A 60 28.83 -5.73 -13.20
N ARG A 61 29.00 -5.05 -14.35
CA ARG A 61 28.02 -5.08 -15.43
C ARG A 61 27.82 -6.49 -15.96
N GLU A 62 28.87 -7.31 -15.98
CA GLU A 62 28.80 -8.70 -16.44
C GLU A 62 27.93 -9.56 -15.52
N ILE A 63 28.04 -9.37 -14.19
CA ILE A 63 27.16 -10.04 -13.22
C ILE A 63 25.71 -9.62 -13.44
N ASP A 64 25.45 -8.32 -13.58
CA ASP A 64 24.09 -7.83 -13.75
C ASP A 64 23.48 -8.32 -15.09
N GLU A 65 24.22 -8.28 -16.18
CA GLU A 65 23.76 -8.77 -17.49
C GLU A 65 23.46 -10.28 -17.48
N GLU A 66 24.37 -11.11 -16.96
CA GLU A 66 24.17 -12.57 -16.87
C GLU A 66 22.91 -12.91 -16.05
N TRP A 67 22.80 -12.32 -14.86
CA TRP A 67 21.73 -12.66 -13.93
C TRP A 67 20.40 -12.01 -14.30
N SER A 68 20.41 -10.89 -15.02
CA SER A 68 19.21 -10.29 -15.62
C SER A 68 18.61 -11.20 -16.70
N ILE A 69 19.44 -11.81 -17.54
CA ILE A 69 18.99 -12.80 -18.53
C ILE A 69 18.33 -13.99 -17.82
N ARG A 70 19.03 -14.61 -16.85
CA ARG A 70 18.47 -15.74 -16.09
C ARG A 70 17.16 -15.39 -15.37
N PHE A 71 17.09 -14.21 -14.78
CA PHE A 71 15.88 -13.73 -14.11
C PHE A 71 14.70 -13.66 -15.09
N LYS A 72 14.93 -13.10 -16.29
CA LYS A 72 13.92 -13.00 -17.34
C LYS A 72 13.49 -14.38 -17.84
N GLU A 73 14.43 -15.30 -18.03
CA GLU A 73 14.12 -16.70 -18.40
C GLU A 73 13.27 -17.39 -17.34
N PHE A 74 13.64 -17.27 -16.06
CA PHE A 74 12.90 -17.89 -14.96
C PHE A 74 11.49 -17.35 -14.77
N LEU A 75 11.23 -16.10 -15.14
CA LEU A 75 9.91 -15.48 -15.06
C LEU A 75 9.17 -15.39 -16.40
N HIS A 76 9.69 -16.03 -17.46
CA HIS A 76 9.12 -16.01 -18.80
C HIS A 76 8.93 -14.57 -19.34
N LEU A 77 9.91 -13.70 -19.10
CA LEU A 77 9.95 -12.33 -19.59
C LEU A 77 10.78 -12.23 -20.87
N PRO A 78 10.50 -11.26 -21.78
CA PRO A 78 11.28 -11.10 -23.01
C PRO A 78 12.74 -10.73 -22.72
N VAL A 79 13.68 -11.59 -23.15
CA VAL A 79 15.12 -11.47 -22.84
C VAL A 79 15.77 -10.29 -23.57
N ASP A 80 15.21 -9.84 -24.68
CA ASP A 80 15.63 -8.67 -25.46
C ASP A 80 15.18 -7.34 -24.82
N LYS A 81 14.20 -7.38 -23.90
CA LYS A 81 13.69 -6.20 -23.20
C LYS A 81 14.36 -6.03 -21.83
N PRO A 82 14.43 -4.79 -21.31
CA PRO A 82 14.83 -4.58 -19.92
C PRO A 82 13.86 -5.28 -18.97
N ILE A 83 14.34 -5.65 -17.78
CA ILE A 83 13.47 -6.17 -16.72
C ILE A 83 12.38 -5.12 -16.44
N PRO A 84 11.09 -5.46 -16.50
CA PRO A 84 10.01 -4.53 -16.18
C PRO A 84 10.21 -4.00 -14.77
N SER A 85 9.93 -2.72 -14.56
CA SER A 85 10.13 -2.06 -13.28
C SER A 85 9.29 -2.67 -12.13
N SER A 86 8.21 -3.41 -12.42
CA SER A 86 7.46 -4.23 -11.45
C SER A 86 8.30 -5.31 -10.80
N PHE A 87 9.28 -5.82 -11.55
CA PHE A 87 10.18 -6.85 -11.09
C PHE A 87 11.52 -6.30 -10.61
N ALA A 88 11.79 -4.99 -10.67
CA ALA A 88 13.07 -4.44 -10.24
C ALA A 88 13.37 -4.75 -8.76
N TYR A 89 12.37 -4.61 -7.88
CA TYR A 89 12.50 -4.95 -6.46
C TYR A 89 12.69 -6.46 -6.25
N THR A 90 11.92 -7.27 -6.98
CA THR A 90 12.02 -8.74 -6.97
C THR A 90 13.38 -9.24 -7.45
N TYR A 91 13.87 -8.68 -8.55
CA TYR A 91 15.19 -8.95 -9.11
C TYR A 91 16.29 -8.59 -8.12
N ARG A 92 16.22 -7.38 -7.52
CA ARG A 92 17.21 -6.96 -6.53
C ARG A 92 17.25 -7.86 -5.31
N PHE A 93 16.09 -8.20 -4.74
CA PHE A 93 16.01 -9.11 -3.60
C PHE A 93 16.49 -10.52 -3.96
N TRP A 94 16.14 -11.01 -5.15
CA TRP A 94 16.62 -12.29 -5.63
C TRP A 94 18.14 -12.33 -5.77
N LEU A 95 18.76 -11.28 -6.33
CA LEU A 95 20.22 -11.17 -6.39
C LEU A 95 20.84 -11.26 -4.99
N LEU A 96 20.30 -10.52 -4.01
CA LEU A 96 20.92 -10.41 -2.69
C LEU A 96 20.79 -11.68 -1.83
N PHE A 97 19.65 -12.36 -1.90
CA PHE A 97 19.27 -13.42 -0.95
C PHE A 97 19.22 -14.84 -1.52
N ASP A 98 19.19 -15.01 -2.84
CA ASP A 98 18.90 -16.31 -3.47
C ASP A 98 19.90 -16.66 -4.58
N ALA A 99 20.19 -15.73 -5.48
CA ALA A 99 21.07 -15.98 -6.62
C ALA A 99 22.52 -16.15 -6.16
N PRO A 100 23.22 -17.25 -6.53
CA PRO A 100 24.64 -17.41 -6.26
C PRO A 100 25.51 -16.59 -7.23
N CYS A 101 25.22 -15.30 -7.36
CA CYS A 101 25.74 -14.42 -8.41
C CYS A 101 27.12 -13.82 -8.14
N TYR A 102 27.68 -14.02 -6.95
CA TYR A 102 28.97 -13.43 -6.58
C TYR A 102 29.93 -14.50 -6.07
N CYS A 103 30.98 -14.77 -6.86
CA CYS A 103 31.94 -15.85 -6.60
C CYS A 103 31.28 -17.21 -6.35
N GLY A 104 30.19 -17.51 -7.09
CA GLY A 104 29.40 -18.74 -6.94
C GLY A 104 28.64 -18.86 -5.62
N GLN A 105 28.49 -17.76 -4.88
CA GLN A 105 27.79 -17.70 -3.60
C GLN A 105 26.73 -16.60 -3.62
N ARG A 106 25.76 -16.71 -2.71
CA ARG A 106 24.77 -15.66 -2.51
C ARG A 106 25.47 -14.44 -1.91
N PRO A 107 25.17 -13.21 -2.38
CA PRO A 107 25.75 -11.99 -1.84
C PRO A 107 25.64 -11.87 -0.31
N VAL A 108 24.49 -12.22 0.27
CA VAL A 108 24.30 -12.23 1.73
C VAL A 108 25.31 -13.14 2.46
N ASP A 109 25.59 -14.33 1.93
CA ASP A 109 26.53 -15.29 2.52
C ASP A 109 27.98 -14.81 2.40
N PHE A 110 28.34 -14.24 1.25
CA PHE A 110 29.68 -13.71 1.04
C PHE A 110 29.94 -12.48 1.92
N TRP A 111 28.98 -11.56 1.97
CA TRP A 111 29.03 -10.35 2.79
C TRP A 111 29.13 -10.70 4.27
N ARG A 112 28.32 -11.65 4.75
CA ARG A 112 28.34 -12.12 6.14
C ARG A 112 29.74 -12.56 6.60
N LYS A 113 30.48 -13.28 5.75
CA LYS A 113 31.84 -13.77 6.03
C LYS A 113 32.90 -12.65 6.09
N ARG A 114 32.64 -11.50 5.44
CA ARG A 114 33.59 -10.37 5.31
C ARG A 114 33.40 -9.29 6.38
N VAL A 115 32.19 -9.15 6.92
CA VAL A 115 31.91 -8.14 7.93
C VAL A 115 32.64 -8.46 9.23
N ARG A 116 33.30 -7.45 9.80
CA ARG A 116 34.01 -7.57 11.09
C ARG A 116 33.01 -7.83 12.22
N LYS A 117 33.46 -8.57 13.24
CA LYS A 117 32.67 -8.86 14.45
C LYS A 117 32.05 -7.59 15.04
N ARG A 118 30.74 -7.62 15.29
CA ARG A 118 29.93 -6.57 15.94
C ARG A 118 29.39 -7.07 17.28
N SER A 119 28.45 -6.34 17.86
CA SER A 119 27.73 -6.80 19.05
C SER A 119 27.00 -8.12 18.78
N SER A 120 26.79 -8.92 19.83
CA SER A 120 26.13 -10.24 19.74
C SER A 120 24.76 -10.19 19.06
N ASP A 121 23.98 -9.14 19.31
CA ASP A 121 22.66 -8.96 18.71
C ASP A 121 22.73 -8.73 17.20
N VAL A 122 23.73 -7.98 16.74
CA VAL A 122 23.92 -7.70 15.32
C VAL A 122 24.45 -8.95 14.60
N GLU A 123 25.40 -9.67 15.19
CA GLU A 123 25.90 -10.94 14.64
C GLU A 123 24.78 -11.95 14.46
N ARG A 124 23.92 -12.12 15.48
CA ARG A 124 22.75 -13.01 15.38
C ARG A 124 21.83 -12.61 14.23
N LEU A 125 21.49 -11.33 14.09
CA LEU A 125 20.61 -10.86 13.02
C LEU A 125 21.25 -11.04 11.63
N MET A 126 22.57 -10.92 11.52
CA MET A 126 23.30 -11.20 10.28
C MET A 126 23.29 -12.69 9.92
N ASP A 127 23.42 -13.58 10.90
CA ASP A 127 23.27 -15.04 10.70
C ASP A 127 21.84 -15.37 10.27
N GLU A 128 20.84 -14.75 10.90
CA GLU A 128 19.43 -14.90 10.52
C GLU A 128 19.16 -14.43 9.08
N LEU A 129 19.72 -13.30 8.65
CA LEU A 129 19.62 -12.82 7.28
C LEU A 129 20.24 -13.78 6.26
N SER A 130 21.32 -14.47 6.61
CA SER A 130 21.95 -15.47 5.73
C SER A 130 21.07 -16.72 5.57
N GLY A 131 20.18 -16.98 6.53
CA GLY A 131 19.19 -18.06 6.44
C GLY A 131 17.96 -17.70 5.60
N VAL A 132 17.76 -16.42 5.27
CA VAL A 132 16.64 -15.97 4.43
C VAL A 132 16.82 -16.49 3.02
N HIS A 133 15.75 -17.05 2.46
CA HIS A 133 15.65 -17.53 1.09
C HIS A 133 14.18 -17.59 0.69
N LEU A 134 13.91 -17.59 -0.62
CA LEU A 134 12.57 -17.76 -1.17
C LEU A 134 12.06 -19.15 -0.80
N GLY A 135 10.81 -19.23 -0.35
CA GLY A 135 10.13 -20.47 0.04
C GLY A 135 8.72 -20.52 -0.52
N CYS A 136 8.11 -21.70 -0.53
CA CYS A 136 6.70 -21.88 -0.84
C CYS A 136 5.95 -22.41 0.37
N TYR A 137 4.85 -21.73 0.70
CA TYR A 137 4.07 -21.97 1.88
C TYR A 137 2.59 -22.10 1.57
N GLU A 138 1.91 -23.00 2.26
CA GLU A 138 0.46 -23.10 2.28
C GLU A 138 -0.08 -22.39 3.53
N VAL A 139 -1.13 -21.57 3.37
CA VAL A 139 -1.82 -20.93 4.49
C VAL A 139 -2.74 -21.95 5.17
N THR A 140 -2.35 -22.46 6.34
CA THR A 140 -3.09 -23.53 7.03
C THR A 140 -4.11 -23.01 8.04
N ASP A 141 -3.87 -21.82 8.60
CA ASP A 141 -4.75 -21.22 9.60
C ASP A 141 -4.64 -19.69 9.63
N ILE A 142 -5.72 -19.01 10.05
CA ILE A 142 -5.82 -17.55 10.14
C ILE A 142 -6.49 -17.19 11.47
N GLN A 143 -5.81 -16.40 12.30
CA GLN A 143 -6.28 -15.96 13.61
C GLN A 143 -6.06 -14.44 13.77
N GLY A 144 -7.06 -13.63 13.43
CA GLY A 144 -6.93 -12.17 13.43
C GLY A 144 -5.85 -11.73 12.43
N ASP A 145 -4.81 -11.05 12.92
CA ASP A 145 -3.68 -10.56 12.11
C ASP A 145 -2.48 -11.53 12.08
N GLU A 146 -2.64 -12.79 12.55
CA GLU A 146 -1.62 -13.84 12.49
C GLU A 146 -2.09 -14.99 11.57
N ILE A 147 -1.23 -15.40 10.64
CA ILE A 147 -1.43 -16.55 9.77
C ILE A 147 -0.42 -17.65 10.08
N ARG A 148 -0.80 -18.91 9.81
CA ARG A 148 0.10 -20.07 9.87
C ARG A 148 0.49 -20.48 8.46
N LEU A 149 1.78 -20.42 8.18
CA LEU A 149 2.37 -20.81 6.91
C LEU A 149 3.08 -22.17 7.05
N ARG A 150 2.61 -23.20 6.35
CA ARG A 150 3.29 -24.50 6.28
C ARG A 150 4.20 -24.55 5.06
N SER A 151 5.49 -24.76 5.26
CA SER A 151 6.42 -24.93 4.15
C SER A 151 6.13 -26.22 3.39
N LEU A 152 6.04 -26.13 2.06
CA LEU A 152 5.93 -27.31 1.19
C LEU A 152 7.26 -28.06 1.03
N THR A 153 8.38 -27.49 1.48
CA THR A 153 9.73 -28.04 1.29
C THR A 153 10.40 -28.47 2.60
N GLU A 154 10.08 -27.83 3.72
CA GLU A 154 10.78 -28.03 5.01
C GLU A 154 9.89 -28.71 6.09
N ASP A 155 8.68 -29.15 5.75
CA ASP A 155 7.67 -29.75 6.66
C ASP A 155 7.62 -29.05 8.04
N ARG A 156 7.57 -27.71 8.00
CA ARG A 156 7.61 -26.84 9.17
C ARG A 156 6.57 -25.74 9.04
N GLU A 157 5.98 -25.36 10.16
CA GLU A 157 5.00 -24.26 10.23
C GLU A 157 5.60 -23.00 10.86
N PHE A 158 5.18 -21.85 10.32
CA PHE A 158 5.67 -20.53 10.68
C PHE A 158 4.49 -19.61 11.03
N PRO A 159 4.40 -19.08 12.27
CA PRO A 159 3.48 -18.00 12.58
C PRO A 159 3.98 -16.68 11.98
N VAL A 160 3.16 -16.04 11.16
CA VAL A 160 3.49 -14.79 10.48
C VAL A 160 2.40 -13.76 10.77
N LYS A 161 2.80 -12.57 11.20
CA LYS A 161 1.85 -11.43 11.31
C LYS A 161 1.61 -10.84 9.92
N LEU A 162 0.36 -10.81 9.48
CA LEU A 162 -0.04 -10.27 8.19
C LEU A 162 -1.43 -9.62 8.30
N SER A 163 -1.55 -8.39 7.82
CA SER A 163 -2.80 -7.59 7.87
C SER A 163 -3.49 -7.47 6.50
N GLU A 164 -3.10 -8.29 5.53
CA GLU A 164 -3.63 -8.32 4.18
C GLU A 164 -4.71 -9.41 4.03
N PRO A 165 -5.70 -9.25 3.12
CA PRO A 165 -6.74 -10.25 2.91
C PRO A 165 -6.13 -11.52 2.31
N ILE A 166 -5.91 -12.53 3.16
CA ILE A 166 -5.45 -13.86 2.78
C ILE A 166 -6.54 -14.87 3.16
N GLN A 167 -6.67 -15.94 2.36
CA GLN A 167 -7.58 -17.04 2.62
C GLN A 167 -6.82 -18.31 2.96
N LYS A 168 -7.43 -19.15 3.81
CA LYS A 168 -6.92 -20.48 4.12
C LYS A 168 -6.85 -21.31 2.84
N GLY A 169 -5.75 -22.04 2.66
CA GLY A 169 -5.46 -22.85 1.48
C GLY A 169 -4.71 -22.10 0.38
N MET A 170 -4.59 -20.76 0.45
CA MET A 170 -3.77 -20.02 -0.50
C MET A 170 -2.31 -20.45 -0.40
N LEU A 171 -1.61 -20.38 -1.52
CA LEU A 171 -0.17 -20.57 -1.59
C LEU A 171 0.54 -19.22 -1.55
N MET A 172 1.69 -19.17 -0.91
CA MET A 172 2.54 -17.99 -0.86
C MET A 172 3.96 -18.35 -1.25
N ILE A 173 4.51 -17.62 -2.22
CA ILE A 173 5.93 -17.61 -2.54
C ILE A 173 6.53 -16.39 -1.86
N ALA A 174 7.30 -16.60 -0.80
CA ALA A 174 7.75 -15.54 0.08
C ALA A 174 9.12 -15.85 0.71
N ARG A 175 9.78 -14.83 1.25
CA ARG A 175 10.92 -15.01 2.15
C ARG A 175 10.45 -14.72 3.57
N LEU A 176 10.83 -15.56 4.53
CA LEU A 176 10.49 -15.37 5.94
C LEU A 176 11.73 -14.95 6.73
N SER A 177 11.58 -13.93 7.57
CA SER A 177 12.61 -13.52 8.52
C SER A 177 12.09 -13.67 9.94
N ARG A 178 12.93 -14.18 10.85
CA ARG A 178 12.54 -14.40 12.25
C ARG A 178 12.37 -13.07 12.98
N LEU A 179 11.32 -12.93 13.76
CA LEU A 179 11.09 -11.80 14.65
C LEU A 179 10.89 -12.36 16.08
N VAL A 180 11.28 -11.64 17.13
CA VAL A 180 11.17 -12.01 18.56
C VAL A 180 10.31 -13.26 18.86
N ASN A 181 8.99 -13.20 18.60
CA ASN A 181 8.01 -14.26 18.88
C ASN A 181 7.36 -14.90 17.62
N GLY A 182 7.91 -14.73 16.42
CA GLY A 182 7.34 -15.29 15.20
C GLY A 182 8.19 -15.01 13.95
N TYR A 183 7.52 -14.82 12.83
CA TYR A 183 8.14 -14.50 11.54
C TYR A 183 7.42 -13.32 10.88
N GLU A 184 8.13 -12.66 9.97
CA GLU A 184 7.58 -11.61 9.11
C GLU A 184 7.91 -11.93 7.65
N LEU A 185 7.04 -11.49 6.74
CA LEU A 185 7.34 -11.47 5.31
C LEU A 185 8.51 -10.51 5.07
N PHE A 186 9.51 -10.96 4.31
CA PHE A 186 10.75 -10.25 4.13
C PHE A 186 11.02 -9.95 2.66
N GLY A 187 10.65 -8.75 2.24
CA GLY A 187 10.74 -8.32 0.85
C GLY A 187 9.56 -8.79 -0.01
N PRO A 188 9.73 -8.88 -1.34
CA PRO A 188 8.66 -9.23 -2.26
C PRO A 188 8.12 -10.64 -2.00
N TYR A 189 6.81 -10.79 -2.12
CA TYR A 189 6.11 -12.06 -2.07
C TYR A 189 4.94 -12.08 -3.07
N THR A 190 4.43 -13.27 -3.37
CA THR A 190 3.30 -13.46 -4.28
C THR A 190 2.39 -14.54 -3.71
N SER A 191 1.08 -14.31 -3.71
CA SER A 191 0.08 -15.29 -3.31
C SER A 191 -0.68 -15.84 -4.53
N PHE A 192 -1.13 -17.08 -4.40
CA PHE A 192 -1.94 -17.78 -5.40
C PHE A 192 -3.13 -18.43 -4.71
N GLY A 193 -4.25 -18.53 -5.42
CA GLY A 193 -5.46 -19.16 -4.91
C GLY A 193 -5.31 -20.66 -4.62
N VAL A 194 -6.30 -21.21 -3.94
CA VAL A 194 -6.30 -22.61 -3.44
C VAL A 194 -6.24 -23.61 -4.61
N GLU A 195 -6.80 -23.24 -5.75
CA GLU A 195 -6.86 -24.00 -6.98
C GLU A 195 -5.47 -24.33 -7.56
N MET A 196 -4.47 -23.50 -7.27
CA MET A 196 -3.08 -23.69 -7.74
C MET A 196 -2.33 -24.80 -6.97
N ARG A 197 -2.87 -25.27 -5.83
CA ARG A 197 -2.23 -26.27 -4.97
C ARG A 197 -1.99 -27.61 -5.64
N GLY A 198 -2.97 -28.13 -6.37
CA GLY A 198 -2.81 -29.40 -7.07
C GLY A 198 -1.70 -29.33 -8.13
N GLU A 199 -1.66 -28.19 -8.84
CA GLU A 199 -0.76 -27.98 -9.97
C GLU A 199 0.69 -27.79 -9.51
N ILE A 200 0.93 -26.99 -8.46
CA ILE A 200 2.28 -26.84 -7.92
C ILE A 200 2.82 -28.16 -7.40
N LEU A 201 2.01 -28.97 -6.70
CA LEU A 201 2.45 -30.25 -6.16
C LEU A 201 2.78 -31.24 -7.29
N MET A 202 2.02 -31.22 -8.39
CA MET A 202 2.31 -32.01 -9.58
C MET A 202 3.58 -31.53 -10.28
N TYR A 203 3.74 -30.23 -10.48
CA TYR A 203 4.97 -29.63 -11.04
C TYR A 203 6.19 -30.03 -10.22
N LEU A 204 6.14 -29.82 -8.91
CA LEU A 204 7.20 -30.16 -7.98
C LEU A 204 7.51 -31.66 -7.98
N LYS A 205 6.50 -32.53 -7.99
CA LYS A 205 6.69 -33.99 -8.09
C LYS A 205 7.37 -34.40 -9.39
N ASN A 206 7.01 -33.79 -10.53
CA ASN A 206 7.61 -34.08 -11.83
C ASN A 206 9.08 -33.63 -11.92
N GLN A 207 9.43 -32.53 -11.25
CA GLN A 207 10.82 -32.09 -11.15
C GLN A 207 11.64 -32.99 -10.19
N VAL A 208 11.05 -33.37 -9.05
CA VAL A 208 11.64 -34.28 -8.04
C VAL A 208 11.87 -35.69 -8.58
N GLN A 209 10.99 -36.23 -9.43
CA GLN A 209 11.21 -37.55 -10.02
C GLN A 209 12.48 -37.62 -10.89
N LYS A 210 13.02 -36.49 -11.33
CA LYS A 210 14.32 -36.43 -12.04
C LYS A 210 15.54 -36.37 -11.10
N GLU A 211 15.38 -35.95 -9.83
CA GLU A 211 16.52 -35.65 -8.92
C GLU A 211 16.41 -36.22 -7.48
N GLY A 212 15.36 -36.97 -7.15
CA GLY A 212 15.09 -37.48 -5.79
C GLY A 212 14.27 -36.50 -4.93
N ASN A 213 14.07 -36.79 -3.63
CA ASN A 213 13.24 -35.98 -2.70
C ASN A 213 13.53 -34.46 -2.82
N LEU A 214 12.48 -33.63 -2.67
CA LEU A 214 12.57 -32.16 -2.71
C LEU A 214 13.45 -31.65 -1.55
N LYS A 215 14.75 -31.51 -1.80
CA LYS A 215 15.69 -30.96 -0.83
C LYS A 215 15.62 -29.44 -0.86
N ARG A 216 15.87 -28.83 0.30
CA ARG A 216 16.05 -27.37 0.46
C ARG A 216 16.99 -26.75 -0.58
N GLU A 217 18.03 -27.48 -0.95
CA GLU A 217 19.04 -27.09 -1.94
C GLU A 217 18.45 -26.88 -3.34
N TYR A 218 17.55 -27.77 -3.79
CA TYR A 218 16.85 -27.63 -5.07
C TYR A 218 16.01 -26.36 -5.09
N TRP A 219 15.26 -26.11 -4.01
CA TRP A 219 14.38 -24.95 -3.94
C TRP A 219 15.17 -23.63 -3.90
N GLN A 220 16.30 -23.59 -3.19
CA GLN A 220 17.16 -22.40 -3.17
C GLN A 220 17.69 -22.03 -4.56
N GLN A 221 17.88 -23.01 -5.44
CA GLN A 221 18.36 -22.79 -6.80
C GLN A 221 17.22 -22.48 -7.78
N ASN A 222 16.07 -23.14 -7.62
CA ASN A 222 14.99 -23.14 -8.61
C ASN A 222 13.72 -22.39 -8.16
N GLY A 223 13.69 -21.82 -6.96
CA GLY A 223 12.48 -21.21 -6.39
C GLY A 223 11.92 -20.07 -7.24
N LEU A 224 12.77 -19.28 -7.91
CA LEU A 224 12.32 -18.23 -8.82
C LEU A 224 11.71 -18.80 -10.11
N GLN A 225 12.27 -19.90 -10.63
CA GLN A 225 11.71 -20.60 -11.78
C GLN A 225 10.33 -21.19 -11.45
N VAL A 226 10.16 -21.75 -10.25
CA VAL A 226 8.85 -22.23 -9.77
C VAL A 226 7.85 -21.07 -9.71
N LEU A 227 8.27 -19.89 -9.24
CA LEU A 227 7.43 -18.69 -9.23
C LEU A 227 6.99 -18.30 -10.65
N GLY A 228 7.92 -18.23 -11.59
CA GLY A 228 7.59 -17.88 -12.98
C GLY A 228 6.62 -18.85 -13.62
N TRP A 229 6.80 -20.15 -13.39
CA TRP A 229 5.86 -21.17 -13.84
C TRP A 229 4.46 -20.97 -13.24
N LEU A 230 4.35 -20.69 -11.92
CA LEU A 230 3.06 -20.39 -11.29
C LEU A 230 2.39 -19.15 -11.87
N MET A 231 3.16 -18.10 -12.14
CA MET A 231 2.66 -16.85 -12.72
C MET A 231 2.16 -17.03 -14.16
N GLU A 232 2.86 -17.83 -14.96
CA GLU A 232 2.39 -18.23 -16.29
C GLU A 232 1.09 -19.03 -16.18
N ARG A 233 1.06 -20.01 -15.28
CA ARG A 233 -0.09 -20.89 -15.11
C ARG A 233 -1.34 -20.19 -14.57
N ALA A 234 -1.16 -19.23 -13.66
CA ALA A 234 -2.25 -18.38 -13.18
C ALA A 234 -2.85 -17.53 -14.32
N ARG A 235 -1.99 -16.95 -15.18
CA ARG A 235 -2.44 -16.18 -16.36
C ARG A 235 -3.22 -17.04 -17.36
N GLU A 236 -2.79 -18.27 -17.61
CA GLU A 236 -3.51 -19.21 -18.48
C GLU A 236 -4.91 -19.54 -17.94
N ARG A 237 -5.05 -19.72 -16.63
CA ARG A 237 -6.34 -19.98 -15.98
C ARG A 237 -7.28 -18.79 -16.07
N GLU A 238 -6.80 -17.58 -15.74
CA GLU A 238 -7.61 -16.37 -15.87
C GLU A 238 -8.10 -16.15 -17.30
N GLN A 239 -7.30 -16.49 -18.31
CA GLN A 239 -7.70 -16.44 -19.71
C GLN A 239 -8.75 -17.50 -20.06
N ALA A 240 -8.58 -18.73 -19.57
CA ALA A 240 -9.54 -19.81 -19.77
C ALA A 240 -10.89 -19.51 -19.10
N GLU A 241 -10.89 -18.93 -17.90
CA GLU A 241 -12.09 -18.55 -17.16
C GLU A 241 -12.88 -17.45 -17.89
N LYS A 242 -12.20 -16.41 -18.41
CA LYS A 242 -12.81 -15.37 -19.24
C LYS A 242 -13.45 -15.93 -20.52
N LEU A 243 -12.79 -16.87 -21.18
CA LEU A 243 -13.33 -17.55 -22.38
C LEU A 243 -14.58 -18.40 -22.05
N THR A 244 -14.65 -18.99 -20.85
CA THR A 244 -15.84 -19.72 -20.39
C THR A 244 -17.00 -18.83 -19.93
N GLU A 245 -16.72 -17.62 -19.41
CA GLU A 245 -17.76 -16.63 -19.06
C GLU A 245 -18.38 -15.99 -20.30
N GLU A 246 -17.59 -15.80 -21.38
CA GLU A 246 -18.05 -15.24 -22.66
C GLU A 246 -18.86 -16.23 -23.53
N THR A 247 -19.04 -17.50 -23.12
CA THR A 247 -19.75 -18.55 -23.89
C THR A 247 -21.15 -18.92 -23.37
N GLY A 248 -21.82 -18.05 -22.60
CA GLY A 248 -23.27 -18.11 -22.34
C GLY A 248 -24.11 -17.52 -23.49
N PRO A 249 -25.38 -17.97 -23.72
CA PRO A 249 -26.05 -17.72 -24.99
C PRO A 249 -26.70 -16.33 -25.03
N GLU A 250 -26.22 -15.44 -25.90
CA GLU A 250 -27.04 -14.74 -26.89
C GLU A 250 -26.22 -13.84 -27.83
N MET A 251 -26.46 -14.06 -29.13
CA MET A 251 -26.59 -13.07 -30.21
C MET A 251 -25.35 -12.31 -30.73
N LEU A 252 -24.83 -12.90 -31.81
CA LEU A 252 -24.13 -12.32 -32.96
C LEU A 252 -24.32 -10.80 -33.17
N SER A 253 -23.19 -10.10 -33.23
CA SER A 253 -22.99 -9.06 -34.25
C SER A 253 -21.53 -9.08 -34.72
N GLU A 254 -21.35 -9.48 -35.98
CA GLU A 254 -20.09 -9.40 -36.69
C GLU A 254 -19.69 -7.93 -36.90
N SER A 255 -18.42 -7.60 -36.69
CA SER A 255 -17.80 -6.43 -37.31
C SER A 255 -16.47 -6.81 -37.94
N GLU A 256 -16.37 -6.52 -39.23
CA GLU A 256 -15.25 -6.76 -40.14
C GLU A 256 -14.00 -5.90 -39.81
N PRO A 257 -12.81 -6.28 -40.33
CA PRO A 257 -11.56 -5.63 -39.96
C PRO A 257 -11.38 -4.30 -40.69
N ALA A 258 -11.04 -3.24 -39.95
CA ALA A 258 -10.65 -1.96 -40.52
C ALA A 258 -9.18 -1.99 -40.99
N SER A 259 -8.98 -1.63 -42.26
CA SER A 259 -7.70 -1.37 -42.93
C SER A 259 -7.04 -0.05 -42.45
N PRO A 260 -5.72 0.13 -42.65
CA PRO A 260 -4.96 1.22 -42.07
C PRO A 260 -5.11 2.52 -42.88
N GLY A 261 -5.45 3.62 -42.21
CA GLY A 261 -5.55 4.94 -42.80
C GLY A 261 -5.61 6.06 -41.76
N GLU A 262 -4.53 6.85 -41.75
CA GLU A 262 -4.41 8.25 -41.32
C GLU A 262 -4.64 8.62 -39.84
N GLU A 263 -3.53 8.96 -39.17
CA GLU A 263 -3.45 9.48 -37.79
C GLU A 263 -4.16 10.84 -37.66
N GLU A 264 -5.33 10.87 -37.01
CA GLU A 264 -5.92 12.10 -36.48
C GLU A 264 -5.60 12.26 -34.98
N THR A 265 -5.13 13.45 -34.60
CA THR A 265 -4.87 13.84 -33.21
C THR A 265 -6.14 13.78 -32.35
N PRO A 266 -6.15 13.09 -31.19
CA PRO A 266 -7.33 12.98 -30.34
C PRO A 266 -7.71 14.35 -29.77
N VAL A 267 -9.00 14.65 -29.77
CA VAL A 267 -9.57 15.82 -29.08
C VAL A 267 -9.47 15.59 -27.58
N ILE A 268 -8.56 16.32 -26.92
CA ILE A 268 -8.26 16.18 -25.49
C ILE A 268 -9.20 17.07 -24.69
N ALA A 269 -10.27 16.50 -24.14
CA ALA A 269 -11.09 17.19 -23.14
C ALA A 269 -10.51 16.94 -21.74
N ALA A 270 -10.31 18.01 -20.96
CA ALA A 270 -10.03 17.88 -19.53
C ALA A 270 -11.18 17.10 -18.86
N GLY A 271 -10.86 16.15 -17.97
CA GLY A 271 -11.86 15.36 -17.28
C GLY A 271 -12.84 16.26 -16.53
N THR A 272 -14.14 16.06 -16.76
CA THR A 272 -15.19 16.81 -16.08
C THR A 272 -15.34 16.34 -14.62
N GLY A 273 -14.48 16.88 -13.75
CA GLY A 273 -14.77 17.19 -12.35
C GLY A 273 -14.60 16.08 -11.32
N LEU A 274 -13.78 16.37 -10.29
CA LEU A 274 -13.95 15.79 -8.95
C LEU A 274 -15.38 16.02 -8.46
N PHE A 275 -15.88 15.14 -7.59
CA PHE A 275 -17.17 15.35 -6.94
C PHE A 275 -17.23 16.75 -6.30
N ARG A 276 -18.14 17.61 -6.78
CA ARG A 276 -18.37 18.97 -6.26
C ARG A 276 -19.70 19.04 -5.51
N ILE A 277 -19.67 19.59 -4.30
CA ILE A 277 -20.88 19.94 -3.54
C ILE A 277 -21.11 21.45 -3.73
N PRO A 278 -22.35 21.91 -4.02
CA PRO A 278 -22.64 23.34 -4.08
C PRO A 278 -22.40 24.02 -2.73
N ARG A 279 -21.80 25.21 -2.75
CA ARG A 279 -21.69 26.06 -1.55
C ARG A 279 -22.98 26.83 -1.32
N VAL A 280 -23.29 27.07 -0.05
CA VAL A 280 -24.35 28.02 0.32
C VAL A 280 -23.82 29.47 0.13
N PRO A 281 -24.71 30.46 -0.11
CA PRO A 281 -24.32 31.86 -0.16
C PRO A 281 -23.56 32.29 1.11
N GLU A 282 -22.60 33.23 0.99
CA GLU A 282 -21.78 33.66 2.15
C GLU A 282 -22.63 34.17 3.33
N GLU A 283 -23.78 34.78 3.04
CA GLU A 283 -24.74 35.27 4.05
C GLU A 283 -25.40 34.12 4.85
N GLU A 284 -25.49 32.94 4.26
CA GLU A 284 -26.08 31.72 4.85
C GLU A 284 -25.03 30.77 5.43
N ALA A 285 -23.74 31.05 5.19
CA ALA A 285 -22.60 30.24 5.60
C ALA A 285 -22.31 30.36 7.12
N VAL A 286 -23.30 29.98 7.93
CA VAL A 286 -23.27 30.07 9.39
C VAL A 286 -23.40 28.69 9.99
N LEU A 287 -22.48 28.34 10.89
CA LEU A 287 -22.54 27.09 11.64
C LEU A 287 -23.78 27.07 12.56
N PRO A 288 -24.60 26.00 12.58
CA PRO A 288 -25.71 25.90 13.52
C PRO A 288 -25.23 25.97 14.97
N GLU A 289 -25.92 26.74 15.80
CA GLU A 289 -25.52 26.99 17.20
C GLU A 289 -25.37 25.68 17.98
N VAL A 290 -26.33 24.76 17.82
CA VAL A 290 -26.31 23.43 18.47
C VAL A 290 -25.03 22.66 18.13
N VAL A 291 -24.60 22.70 16.86
CA VAL A 291 -23.38 22.03 16.41
C VAL A 291 -22.15 22.73 16.96
N GLY A 292 -22.16 24.07 17.01
CA GLY A 292 -21.12 24.84 17.69
C GLY A 292 -20.94 24.46 19.17
N GLN A 293 -22.06 24.34 19.90
CA GLN A 293 -22.08 23.91 21.30
C GLN A 293 -21.56 22.48 21.47
N GLN A 294 -21.99 21.54 20.63
CA GLN A 294 -21.52 20.15 20.66
C GLN A 294 -20.01 20.04 20.41
N LEU A 295 -19.47 20.79 19.45
CA LEU A 295 -18.03 20.82 19.19
C LEU A 295 -17.23 21.42 20.36
N ASN A 296 -17.79 22.41 21.06
CA ASN A 296 -17.17 22.96 22.26
C ASN A 296 -17.22 21.96 23.43
N LEU A 297 -18.33 21.25 23.62
CA LEU A 297 -18.44 20.17 24.60
C LEU A 297 -17.43 19.05 24.36
N PHE A 298 -17.20 18.68 23.09
CA PHE A 298 -16.14 17.73 22.74
C PHE A 298 -14.75 18.24 23.15
N LEU A 299 -14.46 19.53 22.89
CA LEU A 299 -13.19 20.14 23.29
C LEU A 299 -13.00 20.12 24.82
N GLU A 300 -14.05 20.41 25.59
CA GLU A 300 -14.01 20.47 27.05
C GLU A 300 -13.94 19.07 27.68
N LYS A 301 -14.79 18.13 27.25
CA LYS A 301 -14.91 16.81 27.86
C LYS A 301 -13.83 15.83 27.38
N HIS A 302 -13.51 15.85 26.09
CA HIS A 302 -12.59 14.87 25.48
C HIS A 302 -11.17 15.43 25.32
N VAL A 303 -11.03 16.67 24.87
CA VAL A 303 -9.72 17.22 24.45
C VAL A 303 -8.96 17.88 25.60
N ALA A 304 -9.66 18.41 26.62
CA ALA A 304 -9.04 19.13 27.73
C ALA A 304 -7.98 18.32 28.52
N ARG A 305 -8.10 16.98 28.52
CA ARG A 305 -7.15 16.06 29.17
C ARG A 305 -5.77 16.00 28.50
N PHE A 306 -5.63 16.49 27.27
CA PHE A 306 -4.37 16.43 26.52
C PHE A 306 -3.46 17.64 26.77
N GLN A 307 -2.19 17.50 26.41
CA GLN A 307 -1.21 18.59 26.48
C GLN A 307 -1.56 19.75 25.53
N THR A 308 -1.11 20.97 25.85
CA THR A 308 -1.41 22.21 25.10
C THR A 308 -1.26 22.06 23.59
N LYS A 309 -0.12 21.55 23.12
CA LYS A 309 0.15 21.37 21.69
C LYS A 309 -0.82 20.41 21.01
N THR A 310 -1.22 19.32 21.69
CA THR A 310 -2.24 18.40 21.18
C THR A 310 -3.61 19.05 21.12
N ARG A 311 -3.96 19.87 22.13
CA ARG A 311 -5.24 20.61 22.14
C ARG A 311 -5.34 21.60 20.98
N GLU A 312 -4.24 22.28 20.64
CA GLU A 312 -4.17 23.18 19.48
C GLU A 312 -4.43 22.43 18.16
N LEU A 313 -3.76 21.29 17.96
CA LEU A 313 -3.95 20.45 16.78
C LEU A 313 -5.40 19.97 16.58
N TYR A 314 -6.09 19.64 17.68
CA TYR A 314 -7.52 19.32 17.64
C TYR A 314 -8.36 20.56 17.27
N ARG A 315 -8.06 21.73 17.85
CA ARG A 315 -8.78 22.97 17.53
C ARG A 315 -8.64 23.36 16.06
N GLU A 316 -7.43 23.24 15.50
CA GLU A 316 -7.18 23.49 14.07
C GLU A 316 -8.01 22.55 13.18
N SER A 317 -8.02 21.26 13.49
CA SER A 317 -8.78 20.25 12.74
C SER A 317 -10.29 20.47 12.84
N LEU A 318 -10.80 20.87 14.00
CA LEU A 318 -12.22 21.18 14.18
C LEU A 318 -12.62 22.51 13.54
N ALA A 319 -11.73 23.50 13.49
CA ALA A 319 -11.99 24.75 12.75
C ALA A 319 -12.25 24.46 11.28
N LEU A 320 -11.50 23.52 10.69
CA LEU A 320 -11.73 23.06 9.33
C LEU A 320 -13.11 22.42 9.15
N LEU A 321 -13.54 21.54 10.07
CA LEU A 321 -14.89 20.99 10.03
C LEU A 321 -15.97 22.08 10.10
N LYS A 322 -15.76 23.10 10.95
CA LYS A 322 -16.70 24.22 11.08
C LYS A 322 -16.79 25.04 9.79
N GLU A 323 -15.64 25.36 9.18
CA GLU A 323 -15.58 26.05 7.88
C GLU A 323 -16.32 25.26 6.78
N TYR A 324 -16.12 23.94 6.75
CA TYR A 324 -16.81 23.07 5.80
C TYR A 324 -18.33 23.03 6.02
N ILE A 325 -18.78 22.78 7.25
CA ILE A 325 -20.21 22.73 7.57
C ILE A 325 -20.88 24.07 7.22
N ALA A 326 -20.27 25.17 7.65
CA ALA A 326 -20.79 26.50 7.38
C ALA A 326 -20.90 26.76 5.87
N GLY A 327 -19.84 26.50 5.10
CA GLY A 327 -19.81 26.84 3.67
C GLY A 327 -20.66 25.94 2.75
N TYR A 328 -20.97 24.70 3.13
CA TYR A 328 -21.71 23.76 2.28
C TYR A 328 -23.12 23.44 2.74
N PHE A 329 -23.44 23.70 4.01
CA PHE A 329 -24.75 23.37 4.58
C PHE A 329 -25.39 24.52 5.35
N GLY A 330 -24.58 25.46 5.84
CA GLY A 330 -25.04 26.60 6.64
C GLY A 330 -25.88 26.15 7.84
N LYS A 331 -26.94 26.91 8.13
CA LYS A 331 -27.85 26.65 9.25
C LYS A 331 -28.65 25.34 9.12
N GLY A 332 -28.76 24.78 7.91
CA GLY A 332 -29.50 23.55 7.64
C GLY A 332 -28.75 22.27 8.01
N PHE A 333 -27.50 22.37 8.47
CA PHE A 333 -26.70 21.20 8.77
C PHE A 333 -27.23 20.37 9.94
N THR A 334 -27.30 19.06 9.72
CA THR A 334 -27.47 18.03 10.75
C THR A 334 -26.43 16.93 10.53
N TRP A 335 -26.01 16.24 11.60
CA TRP A 335 -24.98 15.22 11.53
C TRP A 335 -25.30 14.05 10.57
N SER A 336 -26.59 13.75 10.38
CA SER A 336 -27.06 12.73 9.42
C SER A 336 -26.82 13.09 7.95
N LEU A 337 -26.47 14.34 7.63
CA LEU A 337 -26.09 14.74 6.27
C LEU A 337 -24.66 14.31 5.92
N LEU A 338 -23.85 13.89 6.89
CA LEU A 338 -22.50 13.37 6.66
C LEU A 338 -22.53 11.91 6.19
N ASN A 339 -23.12 11.66 5.03
CA ASN A 339 -23.03 10.36 4.36
C ASN A 339 -21.66 10.13 3.72
N GLU A 340 -21.44 8.91 3.22
CA GLU A 340 -20.19 8.49 2.55
C GLU A 340 -19.70 9.49 1.49
N ARG A 341 -20.63 10.03 0.70
CA ARG A 341 -20.35 10.97 -0.37
C ARG A 341 -19.86 12.32 0.18
N VAL A 342 -20.54 12.88 1.17
CA VAL A 342 -20.15 14.14 1.83
C VAL A 342 -18.82 13.98 2.55
N LEU A 343 -18.61 12.85 3.24
CA LEU A 343 -17.35 12.56 3.94
C LEU A 343 -16.19 12.40 2.96
N SER A 344 -16.41 11.75 1.81
CA SER A 344 -15.40 11.62 0.75
C SER A 344 -15.00 12.98 0.19
N HIS A 345 -15.96 13.88 -0.05
CA HIS A 345 -15.66 15.26 -0.43
C HIS A 345 -14.91 16.02 0.66
N TYR A 346 -15.35 15.92 1.92
CA TYR A 346 -14.74 16.61 3.04
C TYR A 346 -13.27 16.23 3.24
N PHE A 347 -12.98 14.92 3.26
CA PHE A 347 -11.63 14.40 3.45
C PHE A 347 -10.78 14.47 2.19
N GLY A 348 -11.35 14.09 1.05
CA GLY A 348 -10.62 13.89 -0.20
C GLY A 348 -10.43 15.17 -1.02
N VAL A 349 -11.38 16.10 -0.99
CA VAL A 349 -11.34 17.30 -1.85
C VAL A 349 -11.14 18.56 -1.02
N TRP A 350 -12.10 18.89 -0.18
CA TRP A 350 -12.12 20.16 0.54
C TRP A 350 -10.93 20.35 1.49
N TYR A 351 -10.53 19.29 2.19
CA TYR A 351 -9.36 19.37 3.07
C TYR A 351 -8.07 19.66 2.29
N VAL A 352 -7.92 19.08 1.09
CA VAL A 352 -6.78 19.33 0.20
C VAL A 352 -6.81 20.78 -0.29
N ASP A 353 -7.97 21.25 -0.77
CA ASP A 353 -8.16 22.61 -1.27
C ASP A 353 -8.00 23.69 -0.19
N SER A 354 -8.22 23.35 1.08
CA SER A 354 -8.04 24.30 2.19
C SER A 354 -6.59 24.80 2.32
N GLY A 355 -5.62 24.12 1.71
CA GLY A 355 -4.20 24.50 1.71
C GLY A 355 -3.50 24.41 3.07
N LYS A 356 -4.23 24.08 4.14
CA LYS A 356 -3.73 24.05 5.54
C LYS A 356 -3.09 22.69 5.93
N GLY A 357 -3.02 21.76 4.98
CA GLY A 357 -2.69 20.33 5.18
C GLY A 357 -1.20 19.94 5.10
N GLY A 358 -0.96 18.63 5.01
CA GLY A 358 0.35 17.97 4.91
C GLY A 358 0.29 16.50 5.39
N PRO A 359 1.30 15.65 5.15
CA PRO A 359 1.21 14.22 5.47
C PRO A 359 1.01 13.94 6.97
N VAL A 360 1.67 14.70 7.85
CA VAL A 360 1.50 14.57 9.31
C VAL A 360 0.18 15.21 9.76
N LYS A 361 -0.15 16.39 9.23
CA LYS A 361 -1.38 17.12 9.59
C LYS A 361 -2.64 16.37 9.16
N SER A 362 -2.64 15.70 8.01
CA SER A 362 -3.75 14.87 7.53
C SER A 362 -4.02 13.68 8.45
N ARG A 363 -2.97 13.02 8.96
CA ARG A 363 -3.12 11.93 9.96
C ARG A 363 -3.73 12.44 11.26
N ILE A 364 -3.31 13.62 11.72
CA ILE A 364 -3.87 14.27 12.91
C ILE A 364 -5.34 14.61 12.67
N PHE A 365 -5.64 15.24 11.55
CA PHE A 365 -6.98 15.63 11.12
C PHE A 365 -7.93 14.43 11.10
N LEU A 366 -7.56 13.35 10.39
CA LEU A 366 -8.34 12.11 10.35
C LEU A 366 -8.55 11.50 11.74
N ASN A 367 -7.51 11.49 12.58
CA ASN A 367 -7.65 11.01 13.96
C ASN A 367 -8.59 11.89 14.79
N THR A 368 -8.51 13.22 14.66
CA THR A 368 -9.45 14.12 15.33
C THR A 368 -10.89 13.88 14.88
N SER A 369 -11.14 13.70 13.57
CA SER A 369 -12.47 13.36 13.06
C SER A 369 -12.97 12.02 13.59
N LYS A 370 -12.11 10.99 13.64
CA LYS A 370 -12.45 9.69 14.23
C LYS A 370 -12.85 9.80 15.71
N GLU A 371 -12.08 10.55 16.50
CA GLU A 371 -12.37 10.74 17.93
C GLU A 371 -13.66 11.56 18.12
N LEU A 372 -13.86 12.61 17.32
CA LEU A 372 -15.09 13.40 17.33
C LEU A 372 -16.31 12.55 17.02
N PHE A 373 -16.29 11.82 15.89
CA PHE A 373 -17.43 11.01 15.49
C PHE A 373 -17.69 9.89 16.49
N ARG A 374 -16.64 9.34 17.13
CA ARG A 374 -16.82 8.38 18.24
C ARG A 374 -17.62 9.00 19.38
N TRP A 375 -17.20 10.18 19.78
CA TRP A 375 -17.83 10.90 20.87
C TRP A 375 -19.27 11.29 20.53
N ILE A 376 -19.56 11.73 19.30
CA ILE A 376 -20.93 12.02 18.83
C ILE A 376 -21.83 10.80 18.97
N ARG A 377 -21.33 9.61 18.60
CA ARG A 377 -22.07 8.35 18.77
C ARG A 377 -22.25 7.98 20.25
N GLU A 378 -21.20 8.12 21.06
CA GLU A 378 -21.23 7.80 22.50
C GLU A 378 -22.19 8.69 23.29
N GLU A 379 -22.31 9.97 22.92
CA GLU A 379 -23.29 10.89 23.50
C GLU A 379 -24.69 10.76 22.84
N ALA A 380 -24.90 9.73 22.01
CA ALA A 380 -26.15 9.45 21.31
C ALA A 380 -26.70 10.64 20.47
N ILE A 381 -25.81 11.46 19.91
CA ILE A 381 -26.16 12.60 19.06
C ILE A 381 -26.55 12.13 17.66
N CYS A 382 -25.73 11.27 17.06
CA CYS A 382 -25.95 10.69 15.73
C CYS A 382 -24.99 9.51 15.53
N ASP A 383 -25.42 8.47 14.80
CA ASP A 383 -24.53 7.37 14.41
C ASP A 383 -24.03 7.55 12.97
N ILE A 384 -22.91 8.26 12.84
CA ILE A 384 -22.23 8.54 11.57
C ILE A 384 -21.28 7.39 11.18
N TYR A 385 -21.02 6.43 12.09
CA TYR A 385 -20.02 5.37 11.86
C TYR A 385 -20.26 4.50 10.63
N PRO A 386 -21.50 4.10 10.31
CA PRO A 386 -21.76 3.32 9.11
C PRO A 386 -21.20 3.99 7.84
N ASP A 387 -21.47 5.28 7.67
CA ASP A 387 -20.97 6.08 6.54
C ASP A 387 -19.49 6.47 6.68
N PHE A 388 -19.00 6.64 7.91
CA PHE A 388 -17.65 7.13 8.15
C PHE A 388 -16.58 6.06 8.00
N VAL A 389 -16.84 4.83 8.43
CA VAL A 389 -15.83 3.77 8.48
C VAL A 389 -15.26 3.41 7.10
N PRO A 390 -16.06 3.22 6.03
CA PRO A 390 -15.55 2.94 4.69
C PRO A 390 -14.61 4.03 4.20
N VAL A 391 -15.08 5.29 4.22
CA VAL A 391 -14.30 6.46 3.78
C VAL A 391 -13.01 6.64 4.59
N TYR A 392 -13.07 6.43 5.92
CA TYR A 392 -11.90 6.55 6.79
C TYR A 392 -10.83 5.51 6.49
N LYS A 393 -11.22 4.27 6.19
CA LYS A 393 -10.28 3.17 5.88
C LYS A 393 -9.46 3.47 4.62
N GLU A 394 -10.05 4.11 3.62
CA GLU A 394 -9.33 4.54 2.44
C GLU A 394 -8.48 5.78 2.72
N CYS A 395 -9.06 6.79 3.39
CA CYS A 395 -8.40 8.07 3.63
C CYS A 395 -7.16 7.97 4.54
N ILE A 396 -7.12 7.04 5.51
CA ILE A 396 -5.97 6.88 6.41
C ILE A 396 -4.67 6.59 5.66
N ARG A 397 -4.77 5.91 4.51
CA ARG A 397 -3.65 5.65 3.61
C ARG A 397 -3.55 6.75 2.55
N MET A 398 -4.65 7.02 1.83
CA MET A 398 -4.60 7.79 0.58
C MET A 398 -4.45 9.30 0.79
N LEU A 399 -5.01 9.87 1.86
CA LEU A 399 -4.94 11.32 2.08
C LEU A 399 -3.52 11.80 2.42
N PRO A 400 -2.77 11.20 3.37
CA PRO A 400 -1.37 11.55 3.58
C PRO A 400 -0.52 11.34 2.32
N LEU A 401 -0.78 10.24 1.60
CA LEU A 401 -0.06 9.89 0.36
C LEU A 401 -0.24 10.95 -0.72
N SER A 402 -1.44 11.51 -0.84
CA SER A 402 -1.75 12.56 -1.82
C SER A 402 -0.95 13.84 -1.56
N PHE A 403 -0.69 14.19 -0.30
CA PHE A 403 0.20 15.32 0.03
C PHE A 403 1.66 15.02 -0.28
N GLU A 404 2.11 13.77 -0.09
CA GLU A 404 3.45 13.34 -0.50
C GLU A 404 3.58 13.39 -2.03
N ALA A 405 2.55 12.94 -2.76
CA ALA A 405 2.42 13.03 -4.22
C ALA A 405 2.47 14.46 -4.72
N ALA A 406 1.64 15.36 -4.19
CA ALA A 406 1.65 16.77 -4.56
C ALA A 406 3.03 17.41 -4.38
N ARG A 407 3.69 17.13 -3.25
CA ARG A 407 5.03 17.66 -2.98
C ARG A 407 6.04 17.14 -4.00
N TRP A 408 6.04 15.84 -4.26
CA TRP A 408 6.98 15.24 -5.19
C TRP A 408 6.75 15.73 -6.62
N PHE A 409 5.50 15.85 -7.08
CA PHE A 409 5.24 16.38 -8.41
C PHE A 409 5.76 17.80 -8.56
N ARG A 410 5.51 18.69 -7.59
CA ARG A 410 6.07 20.05 -7.59
C ARG A 410 7.61 20.08 -7.60
N GLU A 411 8.25 19.17 -6.87
CA GLU A 411 9.72 19.04 -6.85
C GLU A 411 10.30 18.48 -8.17
N ASN A 412 9.47 17.91 -9.05
CA ASN A 412 9.87 17.28 -10.31
C ASN A 412 9.17 17.88 -11.55
N GLU A 413 8.63 19.11 -11.43
CA GLU A 413 8.05 19.85 -12.55
C GLU A 413 9.11 20.09 -13.64
N SER A 414 8.71 19.93 -14.91
CA SER A 414 9.59 20.16 -16.05
C SER A 414 9.76 21.65 -16.31
N SER A 415 10.97 22.18 -16.13
CA SER A 415 11.32 23.57 -16.41
C SER A 415 11.63 23.89 -17.89
N MET A 416 11.35 22.98 -18.82
CA MET A 416 11.56 23.23 -20.25
C MET A 416 10.31 23.83 -20.91
N GLU A 417 10.50 24.96 -21.60
CA GLU A 417 9.50 25.56 -22.48
C GLU A 417 8.98 24.51 -23.49
N SER A 418 7.68 24.28 -23.51
CA SER A 418 7.04 23.36 -24.46
C SER A 418 6.34 24.18 -25.53
N GLU A 419 6.69 23.99 -26.80
CA GLU A 419 5.97 24.56 -27.96
C GLU A 419 4.59 23.88 -28.21
N SER A 420 4.09 23.09 -27.26
CA SER A 420 2.89 22.25 -27.41
C SER A 420 1.70 22.85 -26.66
N PRO A 421 0.46 22.64 -27.12
CA PRO A 421 -0.72 23.16 -26.44
C PRO A 421 -0.85 22.58 -25.02
N THR A 422 -1.10 23.46 -24.06
CA THR A 422 -1.28 23.11 -22.66
C THR A 422 -2.77 23.01 -22.32
N VAL A 423 -3.12 22.04 -21.49
CA VAL A 423 -4.48 21.86 -20.97
C VAL A 423 -4.44 21.99 -19.45
N GLU A 424 -5.31 22.84 -18.92
CA GLU A 424 -5.54 22.99 -17.48
C GLU A 424 -6.76 22.17 -17.06
N GLY A 425 -6.65 21.48 -15.93
CA GLY A 425 -7.78 20.77 -15.37
C GLY A 425 -7.38 19.68 -14.39
N THR A 426 -8.36 18.87 -14.02
CA THR A 426 -8.16 17.73 -13.14
C THR A 426 -8.17 16.43 -13.94
N PHE A 427 -7.11 15.65 -13.78
CA PHE A 427 -6.89 14.41 -14.52
C PHE A 427 -6.65 13.25 -13.56
N LYS A 428 -7.08 12.05 -13.95
CA LYS A 428 -6.80 10.84 -13.19
C LYS A 428 -5.40 10.35 -13.54
N LEU A 429 -4.67 9.91 -12.53
CA LEU A 429 -3.31 9.45 -12.63
C LEU A 429 -3.21 8.09 -11.96
N ALA A 430 -2.68 7.11 -12.69
CA ALA A 430 -2.40 5.78 -12.18
C ALA A 430 -0.89 5.59 -12.05
N VAL A 431 -0.45 5.25 -10.84
CA VAL A 431 0.92 4.85 -10.59
C VAL A 431 0.99 3.35 -10.68
N SER A 432 1.54 2.87 -11.78
CA SER A 432 1.86 1.47 -11.95
C SER A 432 3.34 1.26 -11.74
N ALA A 433 3.72 0.01 -11.66
CA ALA A 433 5.11 -0.34 -11.74
C ALA A 433 5.79 0.10 -13.06
N ALA A 434 5.06 0.18 -14.18
CA ALA A 434 5.57 0.60 -15.50
C ALA A 434 5.81 2.11 -15.64
N GLY A 435 5.40 2.90 -14.64
CA GLY A 435 5.46 4.35 -14.64
C GLY A 435 4.11 4.99 -14.35
N VAL A 436 4.06 6.31 -14.48
CA VAL A 436 2.81 7.06 -14.34
C VAL A 436 2.07 7.08 -15.66
N SER A 437 0.77 6.80 -15.63
CA SER A 437 -0.13 7.08 -16.75
C SER A 437 -1.18 8.10 -16.33
N LEU A 438 -1.54 8.97 -17.27
CA LEU A 438 -2.59 9.97 -17.15
C LEU A 438 -3.80 9.51 -17.96
N GLU A 439 -5.00 9.59 -17.40
CA GLU A 439 -6.24 9.37 -18.14
C GLU A 439 -6.65 10.66 -18.86
N ALA A 440 -6.69 10.62 -20.18
CA ALA A 440 -7.10 11.74 -21.04
C ALA A 440 -8.04 11.24 -22.13
N GLY A 441 -9.28 11.74 -22.17
CA GLY A 441 -10.26 11.38 -23.21
C GLY A 441 -10.63 9.90 -23.26
N GLY A 442 -10.64 9.20 -22.12
CA GLY A 442 -10.94 7.76 -22.04
C GLY A 442 -9.77 6.84 -22.39
N GLN A 443 -8.56 7.39 -22.59
CA GLN A 443 -7.34 6.63 -22.84
C GLN A 443 -6.27 6.91 -21.77
N TRP A 444 -5.48 5.90 -21.44
CA TRP A 444 -4.33 6.03 -20.56
C TRP A 444 -3.07 6.34 -21.39
N VAL A 445 -2.54 7.54 -21.23
CA VAL A 445 -1.30 7.99 -21.88
C VAL A 445 -0.15 8.02 -20.88
N PRO A 446 1.07 7.61 -21.27
CA PRO A 446 2.20 7.63 -20.35
C PRO A 446 2.57 9.08 -20.00
N LEU A 447 2.70 9.37 -18.71
CA LEU A 447 3.18 10.66 -18.21
C LEU A 447 4.71 10.62 -18.13
N GLN A 448 5.38 11.44 -18.91
CA GLN A 448 6.82 11.65 -18.85
C GLN A 448 7.17 12.40 -17.56
N VAL A 449 7.83 11.71 -16.63
CA VAL A 449 8.26 12.26 -15.35
C VAL A 449 9.79 12.23 -15.27
N ASN A 450 10.41 13.31 -14.81
CA ASN A 450 11.87 13.43 -14.78
C ASN A 450 12.50 12.48 -13.73
N VAL A 451 13.23 11.48 -14.22
CA VAL A 451 14.47 10.78 -13.77
C VAL A 451 14.69 10.39 -12.29
N ARG A 452 13.92 10.83 -11.28
CA ARG A 452 14.12 10.39 -9.87
C ARG A 452 13.39 9.10 -9.47
N GLY A 453 12.54 8.57 -10.35
CA GLY A 453 11.69 7.42 -10.03
C GLY A 453 10.60 7.77 -9.00
N LEU A 454 9.42 7.20 -9.15
CA LEU A 454 8.34 7.38 -8.18
C LEU A 454 8.68 6.62 -6.89
N PRO A 455 8.24 7.12 -5.72
CA PRO A 455 8.30 6.35 -4.49
C PRO A 455 7.62 4.98 -4.64
N PRO A 456 8.29 3.86 -4.34
CA PRO A 456 7.71 2.51 -4.49
C PRO A 456 6.44 2.27 -3.65
N ALA A 457 6.25 3.06 -2.59
CA ALA A 457 5.04 3.00 -1.77
C ALA A 457 3.76 3.43 -2.53
N TRP A 458 3.89 4.02 -3.71
CA TRP A 458 2.77 4.51 -4.53
C TRP A 458 2.37 3.53 -5.63
N THR A 459 3.07 2.40 -5.78
CA THR A 459 2.69 1.38 -6.75
C THR A 459 1.26 0.92 -6.47
N ASP A 460 0.48 0.81 -7.55
CA ASP A 460 -0.96 0.51 -7.57
C ASP A 460 -1.86 1.58 -6.94
N SER A 461 -1.32 2.79 -6.69
CA SER A 461 -2.10 3.92 -6.21
C SER A 461 -2.63 4.75 -7.38
N ARG A 462 -3.86 5.24 -7.22
CA ARG A 462 -4.48 6.21 -8.12
C ARG A 462 -4.61 7.55 -7.41
N PHE A 463 -4.47 8.63 -8.19
CA PHE A 463 -4.63 10.00 -7.72
C PHE A 463 -5.44 10.81 -8.72
N TRP A 464 -6.11 11.83 -8.25
CA TRP A 464 -6.58 12.91 -9.09
C TRP A 464 -5.58 14.06 -8.99
N VAL A 465 -5.12 14.59 -10.11
CA VAL A 465 -4.15 15.68 -10.14
C VAL A 465 -4.79 16.87 -10.83
N ASN A 466 -4.91 17.97 -10.11
CA ASN A 466 -5.31 19.26 -10.66
C ASN A 466 -4.05 20.09 -10.98
N GLY A 467 -3.93 20.50 -12.23
CA GLY A 467 -2.75 21.20 -12.72
C GLY A 467 -2.74 21.41 -14.23
N THR A 468 -1.59 21.82 -14.73
CA THR A 468 -1.36 22.13 -16.15
C THR A 468 -0.54 21.01 -16.78
N PHE A 469 -1.03 20.47 -17.89
CA PHE A 469 -0.41 19.36 -18.63
C PHE A 469 -0.17 19.74 -20.09
N SER A 470 0.92 19.27 -20.67
CA SER A 470 1.09 19.19 -22.13
C SER A 470 0.82 17.75 -22.54
N VAL A 471 -0.18 17.51 -23.38
CA VAL A 471 -0.59 16.16 -23.78
C VAL A 471 -0.40 16.00 -25.29
N THR A 472 0.29 14.93 -25.68
CA THR A 472 0.56 14.58 -27.07
C THR A 472 0.15 13.13 -27.34
N LEU A 473 0.05 12.73 -28.61
CA LEU A 473 -0.19 11.35 -29.04
C LEU A 473 0.80 10.33 -28.44
N ARG A 474 2.01 10.76 -28.07
CA ARG A 474 3.09 9.89 -27.57
C ARG A 474 3.25 9.93 -26.05
N GLY A 475 2.43 10.71 -25.35
CA GLY A 475 2.49 10.85 -23.89
C GLY A 475 2.13 12.24 -23.40
N ALA A 476 1.96 12.34 -22.09
CA ALA A 476 1.69 13.57 -21.36
C ALA A 476 2.94 14.06 -20.62
N ARG A 477 3.02 15.35 -20.34
CA ARG A 477 4.02 15.97 -19.48
C ARG A 477 3.31 16.88 -18.48
N LEU A 478 3.74 16.78 -17.23
CA LEU A 478 3.25 17.65 -16.17
C LEU A 478 4.06 18.95 -16.15
N ILE A 479 3.36 20.08 -16.30
CA ILE A 479 3.96 21.42 -16.32
C ILE A 479 3.85 22.07 -14.95
N GLY A 480 2.69 21.94 -14.28
CA GLY A 480 2.49 22.47 -12.94
C GLY A 480 1.43 21.68 -12.18
N VAL A 481 1.61 21.54 -10.86
CA VAL A 481 0.63 20.92 -9.97
C VAL A 481 0.10 21.91 -8.94
N GLU A 482 -1.20 22.16 -9.03
CA GLU A 482 -1.93 22.89 -8.00
C GLU A 482 -2.21 21.98 -6.80
N ALA A 483 -2.85 20.84 -7.04
CA ALA A 483 -3.29 19.92 -6.00
C ALA A 483 -3.29 18.45 -6.46
N VAL A 484 -3.14 17.55 -5.50
CA VAL A 484 -3.31 16.10 -5.70
C VAL A 484 -4.28 15.58 -4.67
N TYR A 485 -5.31 14.89 -5.13
CA TYR A 485 -6.39 14.36 -4.32
C TYR A 485 -6.32 12.82 -4.30
N PRO A 486 -6.74 12.19 -3.19
CA PRO A 486 -6.86 10.74 -3.12
C PRO A 486 -7.90 10.23 -4.11
N SER A 487 -7.63 9.10 -4.75
CA SER A 487 -8.66 8.33 -5.45
C SER A 487 -9.36 7.44 -4.42
N LEU A 488 -10.63 7.76 -4.13
CA LEU A 488 -11.49 7.02 -3.21
C LEU A 488 -12.55 6.24 -4.03
N GLU A 489 -12.92 5.02 -3.63
CA GLU A 489 -13.83 4.16 -4.39
C GLU A 489 -15.18 4.84 -4.69
N ILE A 490 -15.76 5.52 -3.72
CA ILE A 490 -17.01 6.30 -3.87
C ILE A 490 -16.86 7.46 -4.88
N MET A 491 -15.63 7.95 -5.10
CA MET A 491 -15.34 8.94 -6.14
C MET A 491 -15.13 8.29 -7.53
N GLU A 492 -14.99 6.96 -7.60
CA GLU A 492 -14.79 6.18 -8.83
C GLU A 492 -16.09 5.53 -9.36
N GLU A 493 -17.08 5.23 -8.50
CA GLU A 493 -18.31 4.47 -8.82
C GLU A 493 -19.40 5.22 -9.60
N GLN A 494 -19.12 6.39 -10.18
CA GLN A 494 -20.12 7.13 -10.96
C GLN A 494 -19.55 7.49 -12.34
N PRO A 495 -20.09 6.93 -13.44
CA PRO A 495 -19.99 7.62 -14.72
C PRO A 495 -20.72 8.97 -14.58
N VAL A 496 -20.12 10.02 -15.15
CA VAL A 496 -20.83 11.29 -15.39
C VAL A 496 -21.97 11.06 -16.37
#